data_AF-A0A7Y5MTS3-F1
#
_entry.id   AF-A0A7Y5MTS3-F1
#
_cell.length_a   1.000
_cell.length_b   1.000
_cell.length_c   1.000
_cell.angle_alpha   90.00
_cell.angle_beta   90.00
_cell.angle_gamma   90.00
#
_symmetry.space_group_name_H-M   'P 1'
#
loop_
_entity.id
_entity.type
_entity.pdbx_description
1 polymer ?
#
loop_
_entity_poly.entity_id
_entity_poly.type
_entity_poly.pdbx_seq_one_letter_code
_entity_poly.pdbx_strand_id
1 'polypeptide(L)'
;MELMLNQKMLPVILLGLLLVISIWWMQPLSAELSNAPVLSMTPWESWEEMVQEPAEESPAGASNGEPPRQNRLQDEIERAKGHLSKNDYKAAKSNYRKMLEHIEKLKKYKQDPLKFDNQGLLKNAPSEQIRQKIIDARVAHLEQEIQTFYHNILKIINH
;
A
#
# COMPACT_ATOMS: atom_id res chain seq x y z
N MET A 1 -56.05 -28.42 -25.71
CA MET A 1 -56.59 -27.05 -25.82
C MET A 1 -55.48 -26.18 -26.38
N GLU A 2 -55.56 -25.86 -27.67
CA GLU A 2 -54.57 -25.03 -28.37
C GLU A 2 -54.66 -23.58 -27.89
N LEU A 3 -53.50 -23.01 -27.53
CA LEU A 3 -53.35 -21.60 -27.21
C LEU A 3 -53.28 -20.80 -28.51
N MET A 4 -54.42 -20.25 -28.94
CA MET A 4 -54.45 -19.25 -30.00
C MET A 4 -53.84 -17.94 -29.53
N LEU A 5 -52.54 -17.78 -29.73
CA LEU A 5 -51.83 -16.54 -29.43
C LEU A 5 -52.12 -15.52 -30.54
N ASN A 6 -52.90 -14.50 -30.21
CA ASN A 6 -53.32 -13.44 -31.11
C ASN A 6 -52.10 -12.63 -31.61
N GLN A 7 -51.90 -12.60 -32.94
CA GLN A 7 -50.76 -11.96 -33.61
C GLN A 7 -50.65 -10.44 -33.35
N LYS A 8 -51.76 -9.80 -32.93
CA LYS A 8 -51.79 -8.37 -32.56
C LYS A 8 -51.33 -8.10 -31.12
N MET A 9 -51.29 -9.12 -30.26
CA MET A 9 -50.86 -9.03 -28.86
C MET A 9 -49.38 -9.40 -28.67
N LEU A 10 -48.75 -10.02 -29.68
CA LEU A 10 -47.33 -10.37 -29.72
C LEU A 10 -46.36 -9.20 -29.44
N PRO A 11 -46.53 -7.98 -30.02
CA PRO A 11 -45.58 -6.89 -29.77
C PRO A 11 -45.71 -6.31 -28.36
N VAL A 12 -46.90 -6.35 -27.74
CA VAL A 12 -47.14 -5.80 -26.39
C VAL A 12 -46.56 -6.73 -25.32
N ILE A 13 -46.64 -8.05 -25.51
CA ILE A 13 -46.03 -9.05 -24.63
C ILE A 13 -44.50 -9.03 -24.76
N LEU A 14 -43.97 -8.85 -25.97
CA LEU A 14 -42.52 -8.66 -26.21
C LEU A 14 -41.98 -7.38 -25.56
N LEU A 15 -42.72 -6.27 -25.59
CA LEU A 15 -42.33 -5.00 -24.95
C LEU A 15 -42.33 -5.09 -23.42
N GLY A 16 -43.31 -5.82 -22.84
CA GLY A 16 -43.34 -6.12 -21.41
C GLY A 16 -42.19 -7.02 -20.95
N LEU A 17 -41.81 -8.02 -21.75
CA LEU A 17 -40.65 -8.89 -21.46
C LEU A 17 -39.31 -8.16 -21.64
N LEU A 18 -39.19 -7.24 -22.60
CA LEU A 18 -37.99 -6.41 -22.79
C LEU A 18 -37.75 -5.42 -21.64
N LEU A 19 -38.80 -4.97 -20.94
CA LEU A 19 -38.68 -4.12 -19.75
C LEU A 19 -38.26 -4.89 -18.48
N VAL A 20 -38.58 -6.18 -18.38
CA VAL A 20 -38.13 -7.03 -17.26
C VAL A 20 -36.67 -7.48 -17.46
N ILE A 21 -36.24 -7.68 -18.70
CA ILE A 21 -34.84 -8.02 -19.04
C ILE A 21 -33.89 -6.82 -18.81
N SER A 22 -34.37 -5.58 -18.93
CA SER A 22 -33.55 -4.39 -18.68
C SER A 22 -33.25 -4.12 -17.20
N ILE A 23 -34.03 -4.70 -16.27
CA ILE A 23 -33.79 -4.57 -14.82
C ILE A 23 -32.72 -5.54 -14.33
N TRP A 24 -32.43 -6.62 -15.07
CA TRP A 24 -31.35 -7.57 -14.74
C TRP A 24 -29.98 -7.22 -15.34
N TRP A 25 -29.87 -6.09 -16.05
CA TRP A 25 -28.60 -5.54 -16.53
C TRP A 25 -28.13 -4.29 -15.75
N MET A 26 -28.88 -3.84 -14.75
CA MET A 26 -28.36 -2.95 -13.72
C MET A 26 -27.85 -3.82 -12.56
N GLN A 27 -26.61 -4.30 -12.68
CA GLN A 27 -25.86 -4.68 -11.50
C GLN A 27 -25.87 -3.50 -10.52
N PRO A 28 -26.01 -3.71 -9.20
CA PRO A 28 -25.80 -2.63 -8.25
C PRO A 28 -24.36 -2.14 -8.47
N LEU A 29 -24.21 -0.89 -8.92
CA LEU A 29 -22.97 -0.12 -8.96
C LEU A 29 -22.48 0.20 -7.52
N SER A 30 -22.60 -0.77 -6.63
CA SER A 30 -22.26 -0.74 -5.22
C SER A 30 -21.35 -1.91 -4.85
N ALA A 31 -21.08 -2.84 -5.78
CA ALA A 31 -20.16 -3.97 -5.56
C ALA A 31 -18.73 -3.72 -6.08
N GLU A 32 -18.50 -2.67 -6.90
CA GLU A 32 -17.16 -2.32 -7.40
C GLU A 32 -16.50 -1.12 -6.69
N LEU A 33 -17.15 -0.55 -5.67
CA LEU A 33 -16.52 0.48 -4.83
C LEU A 33 -15.77 -0.08 -3.61
N SER A 34 -15.79 -1.40 -3.39
CA SER A 34 -14.93 -2.05 -2.39
C SER A 34 -13.54 -2.42 -2.91
N ASN A 35 -13.39 -2.48 -4.24
CA ASN A 35 -12.14 -2.83 -4.91
C ASN A 35 -11.62 -1.70 -5.82
N ALA A 36 -12.21 -0.49 -5.73
CA ALA A 36 -11.59 0.67 -6.33
C ALA A 36 -10.15 0.75 -5.80
N PRO A 37 -9.12 0.73 -6.66
CA PRO A 37 -7.76 0.97 -6.21
C PRO A 37 -7.81 2.36 -5.57
N VAL A 38 -7.68 2.39 -4.25
CA VAL A 38 -7.49 3.64 -3.50
C VAL A 38 -6.43 4.39 -4.27
N LEU A 39 -6.82 5.53 -4.85
CA LEU A 39 -6.02 6.41 -5.70
C LEU A 39 -4.54 6.22 -5.41
N SER A 40 -3.95 5.28 -6.14
CA SER A 40 -2.57 4.93 -5.97
C SER A 40 -1.81 6.01 -6.72
N MET A 41 -1.64 7.18 -6.08
CA MET A 41 -0.35 7.87 -6.18
C MET A 41 0.66 6.76 -6.11
N THR A 42 1.42 6.52 -7.19
CA THR A 42 2.32 5.37 -7.35
C THR A 42 2.85 5.01 -5.97
N PRO A 43 2.37 3.92 -5.34
CA PRO A 43 2.87 3.52 -4.04
C PRO A 43 4.34 3.37 -4.33
N TRP A 44 5.18 4.25 -3.76
CA TRP A 44 6.56 4.46 -4.20
C TRP A 44 7.14 3.09 -4.62
N GLU A 45 7.68 2.92 -5.84
CA GLU A 45 7.90 1.57 -6.38
C GLU A 45 8.69 0.69 -5.38
N SER A 46 7.93 -0.20 -4.74
CA SER A 46 8.28 -1.31 -3.86
C SER A 46 9.17 -0.99 -2.64
N TRP A 47 8.56 -0.71 -1.47
CA TRP A 47 9.30 -0.82 -0.18
C TRP A 47 9.81 -2.25 0.04
N GLU A 48 9.16 -3.26 -0.54
CA GLU A 48 9.68 -4.63 -0.60
C GLU A 48 11.06 -4.71 -1.30
N GLU A 49 11.31 -3.90 -2.34
CA GLU A 49 12.62 -3.83 -3.03
C GLU A 49 13.70 -3.13 -2.19
N MET A 50 13.32 -2.23 -1.28
CA MET A 50 14.25 -1.60 -0.32
C MET A 50 14.58 -2.44 0.92
N VAL A 51 13.76 -3.44 1.22
CA VAL A 51 13.89 -4.30 2.41
C VAL A 51 14.39 -5.71 2.04
N GLN A 52 14.48 -6.04 0.75
CA GLN A 52 15.08 -7.29 0.30
C GLN A 52 16.56 -7.35 0.69
N GLU A 53 16.86 -8.15 1.73
CA GLU A 53 18.19 -8.74 1.86
C GLU A 53 18.38 -9.73 0.70
N PRO A 54 19.55 -9.76 0.06
CA PRO A 54 19.85 -10.81 -0.91
C PRO A 54 19.87 -12.14 -0.16
N ALA A 55 18.78 -12.90 -0.28
CA ALA A 55 18.81 -14.31 0.06
C ALA A 55 19.73 -15.00 -0.96
N GLU A 56 20.95 -15.29 -0.52
CA GLU A 56 21.80 -16.39 -0.98
C GLU A 56 21.80 -16.67 -2.49
N GLU A 57 22.72 -16.05 -3.25
CA GLU A 57 23.25 -16.71 -4.46
C GLU A 57 24.78 -16.64 -4.57
N SER A 58 25.31 -17.82 -4.86
CA SER A 58 26.68 -18.30 -5.03
C SER A 58 27.50 -17.53 -6.10
N PRO A 59 28.85 -17.59 -6.09
CA PRO A 59 29.68 -16.62 -6.78
C PRO A 59 29.99 -17.06 -8.22
N ALA A 60 29.40 -16.40 -9.21
CA ALA A 60 29.99 -16.20 -10.53
C ALA A 60 29.08 -15.30 -11.39
N GLY A 61 29.48 -14.05 -11.59
CA GLY A 61 28.85 -13.21 -12.60
C GLY A 61 28.94 -11.74 -12.25
N ALA A 62 29.87 -11.03 -12.88
CA ALA A 62 29.96 -9.59 -12.82
C ALA A 62 28.66 -8.97 -13.36
N SER A 63 27.79 -8.51 -12.46
CA SER A 63 26.76 -7.52 -12.74
C SER A 63 26.83 -6.45 -11.64
N ASN A 64 26.70 -5.19 -12.06
CA ASN A 64 26.81 -4.03 -11.19
C ASN A 64 25.66 -4.03 -10.15
N GLY A 65 25.89 -4.64 -8.99
CA GLY A 65 24.93 -4.62 -7.88
C GLY A 65 24.97 -3.27 -7.19
N GLU A 66 23.95 -2.44 -7.39
CA GLU A 66 23.76 -1.24 -6.57
C GLU A 66 23.54 -1.64 -5.10
N PRO A 67 24.19 -0.97 -4.13
CA PRO A 67 24.01 -1.28 -2.72
C PRO A 67 22.57 -0.97 -2.27
N PRO A 68 22.04 -1.69 -1.26
CA PRO A 68 20.70 -1.44 -0.70
C PRO A 68 20.49 0.05 -0.42
N ARG A 69 19.35 0.63 -0.79
CA ARG A 69 19.12 2.09 -0.68
C ARG A 69 19.29 2.64 0.74
N GLN A 70 19.05 1.84 1.78
CA GLN A 70 19.33 2.22 3.18
C GLN A 70 20.82 2.53 3.38
N ASN A 71 21.70 1.73 2.80
CA ASN A 71 23.14 1.95 2.80
C ASN A 71 23.49 3.17 1.94
N ARG A 72 22.81 3.37 0.80
CA ARG A 72 23.00 4.56 -0.04
C ARG A 72 22.68 5.86 0.72
N LEU A 73 21.56 5.93 1.43
CA LEU A 73 21.18 7.12 2.18
C LEU A 73 22.14 7.37 3.36
N GLN A 74 22.62 6.31 4.01
CA GLN A 74 23.67 6.44 5.02
C GLN A 74 24.95 7.00 4.41
N ASP A 75 25.38 6.50 3.25
CA ASP A 75 26.55 7.00 2.54
C ASP A 75 26.38 8.47 2.13
N GLU A 76 25.18 8.88 1.70
CA GLU A 76 24.86 10.28 1.40
C GLU A 76 25.00 11.17 2.64
N ILE A 77 24.50 10.73 3.80
CA ILE A 77 24.67 11.45 5.07
C ILE A 77 26.16 11.57 5.45
N GLU A 78 26.94 10.49 5.29
CA GLU A 78 28.36 10.50 5.63
C GLU A 78 29.19 11.35 4.65
N ARG A 79 28.86 11.34 3.34
CA ARG A 79 29.44 12.28 2.35
C ARG A 79 29.09 13.73 2.69
N ALA A 80 27.88 13.97 3.21
CA ALA A 80 27.41 15.31 3.53
C ALA A 80 28.07 15.93 4.77
N LYS A 81 28.67 15.11 5.62
CA LYS A 81 29.29 15.51 6.89
C LYS A 81 30.25 16.70 6.79
N GLY A 82 30.99 16.83 5.69
CA GLY A 82 31.99 17.89 5.50
C GLY A 82 31.42 19.29 5.30
N HIS A 83 30.16 19.41 4.86
CA HIS A 83 29.51 20.70 4.59
C HIS A 83 28.33 21.01 5.54
N LEU A 84 27.93 20.04 6.37
CA LEU A 84 26.89 20.23 7.37
C LEU A 84 27.42 20.81 8.69
N SER A 85 26.57 21.58 9.38
CA SER A 85 26.83 21.89 10.78
C SER A 85 26.79 20.62 11.64
N LYS A 86 27.45 20.63 12.80
CA LYS A 86 27.42 19.49 13.75
C LYS A 86 26.00 19.11 14.16
N ASN A 87 25.11 20.10 14.26
CA ASN A 87 23.72 19.88 14.66
C ASN A 87 22.93 19.23 13.53
N ASP A 88 23.11 19.70 12.30
CA ASP A 88 22.42 19.18 11.12
C ASP A 88 22.84 17.74 10.81
N TYR A 89 24.14 17.44 10.83
CA TYR A 89 24.62 16.06 10.69
C TYR A 89 24.05 15.14 11.78
N LYS A 90 23.99 15.59 13.04
CA LYS A 90 23.38 14.82 14.13
C LYS A 90 21.87 14.62 13.91
N ALA A 91 21.17 15.63 13.39
CA ALA A 91 19.76 15.55 13.06
C ALA A 91 19.51 14.56 11.90
N ALA A 92 20.33 14.58 10.85
CA ALA A 92 20.25 13.64 9.73
C ALA A 92 20.40 12.19 10.22
N LYS A 93 21.44 11.89 11.03
CA LYS A 93 21.63 10.56 11.62
C LYS A 93 20.49 10.13 12.53
N SER A 94 19.92 11.06 13.31
CA SER A 94 18.78 10.77 14.17
C SER A 94 17.53 10.42 13.35
N ASN A 95 17.23 11.18 12.29
CA ASN A 95 16.13 10.86 11.37
C ASN A 95 16.35 9.51 10.67
N TYR A 96 17.58 9.22 10.22
CA TYR A 96 17.93 7.95 9.61
C TYR A 96 17.68 6.76 10.54
N ARG A 97 18.11 6.85 11.80
CA ARG A 97 17.83 5.80 12.80
C ARG A 97 16.34 5.59 13.00
N LYS A 98 15.56 6.67 13.14
CA LYS A 98 14.10 6.59 13.28
C LYS A 98 13.42 5.97 12.06
N MET A 99 13.91 6.29 10.87
CA MET A 99 13.45 5.70 9.61
C MET A 99 13.63 4.18 9.64
N LEU A 100 14.82 3.69 10.00
CA LEU A 100 15.09 2.25 10.12
C LEU A 100 14.22 1.57 11.18
N GLU A 101 14.03 2.20 12.35
CA GLU A 101 13.14 1.69 13.40
C GLU A 101 11.69 1.51 12.90
N HIS A 102 11.20 2.41 12.04
CA HIS A 102 9.84 2.33 11.49
C HIS A 102 9.74 1.33 10.33
N ILE A 103 10.77 1.20 9.50
CA ILE A 103 10.85 0.14 8.49
C ILE A 103 10.74 -1.24 9.16
N GLU A 104 11.51 -1.48 10.21
CA GLU A 104 11.47 -2.75 10.93
C GLU A 104 10.12 -2.99 11.63
N LYS A 105 9.52 -1.93 12.18
CA LYS A 105 8.18 -1.99 12.76
C LYS A 105 7.13 -2.36 11.71
N LEU A 106 7.19 -1.76 10.52
CA LEU A 106 6.31 -2.06 9.40
C LEU A 106 6.46 -3.52 8.95
N LYS A 107 7.70 -3.99 8.78
CA LYS A 107 7.99 -5.40 8.44
C LYS A 107 7.35 -6.37 9.42
N LYS A 108 7.58 -6.17 10.72
CA LYS A 108 7.00 -7.03 11.77
C LYS A 108 5.48 -6.93 11.82
N TYR A 109 4.92 -5.73 11.65
CA TYR A 109 3.48 -5.53 11.67
C TYR A 109 2.78 -6.24 10.51
N LYS A 110 3.32 -6.16 9.29
CA LYS A 110 2.77 -6.87 8.12
C LYS A 110 2.81 -8.40 8.29
N GLN A 111 3.82 -8.92 8.99
CA GLN A 111 3.95 -10.36 9.27
C GLN A 111 2.92 -10.88 10.29
N ASP A 112 2.71 -10.14 11.38
CA ASP A 112 1.77 -10.53 12.43
C ASP A 112 1.12 -9.29 13.06
N PRO A 113 0.03 -8.75 12.47
CA PRO A 113 -0.63 -7.56 12.99
C PRO A 113 -1.22 -7.77 14.39
N LEU A 114 -1.69 -8.98 14.71
CA LEU A 114 -2.34 -9.31 15.98
C LEU A 114 -1.37 -9.23 17.16
N LYS A 115 -0.09 -9.55 16.94
CA LYS A 115 0.96 -9.37 17.96
C LYS A 115 1.12 -7.93 18.45
N PHE A 116 0.73 -6.94 17.64
CA PHE A 116 0.80 -5.52 17.96
C PHE A 116 -0.55 -4.95 18.43
N ASP A 117 -1.57 -5.78 18.58
CA ASP A 117 -2.93 -5.39 18.95
C ASP A 117 -3.12 -5.28 20.49
N ASN A 118 -2.39 -4.37 21.12
CA ASN A 118 -2.44 -4.19 22.57
C ASN A 118 -3.83 -3.78 23.10
N GLN A 119 -4.65 -3.17 22.24
CA GLN A 119 -5.97 -2.64 22.60
C GLN A 119 -7.11 -3.59 22.17
N GLY A 120 -6.79 -4.73 21.55
CA GLY A 120 -7.80 -5.66 21.03
C GLY A 120 -8.63 -5.10 19.88
N LEU A 121 -8.16 -4.07 19.17
CA LEU A 121 -8.85 -3.45 18.04
C LEU A 121 -9.01 -4.41 16.86
N LEU A 122 -7.99 -5.21 16.59
CA LEU A 122 -8.02 -6.22 15.53
C LEU A 122 -8.80 -7.45 15.97
N LYS A 123 -8.57 -7.92 17.21
CA LYS A 123 -9.26 -9.08 17.77
C LYS A 123 -10.77 -8.87 17.89
N ASN A 124 -11.20 -7.67 18.26
CA ASN A 124 -12.60 -7.33 18.47
C ASN A 124 -13.23 -6.59 17.27
N ALA A 125 -12.58 -6.61 16.11
CA ALA A 125 -13.11 -5.96 14.92
C ALA A 125 -14.49 -6.52 14.55
N PRO A 126 -15.51 -5.68 14.26
CA PRO A 126 -16.87 -6.13 13.97
C PRO A 126 -17.00 -7.03 12.75
N SER A 127 -16.06 -6.95 11.82
CA SER A 127 -16.00 -7.79 10.64
C SER A 127 -14.56 -7.86 10.11
N GLU A 128 -14.31 -8.82 9.21
CA GLU A 128 -13.05 -8.94 8.49
C GLU A 128 -12.68 -7.65 7.74
N GLN A 129 -13.68 -7.04 7.09
CA GLN A 129 -13.47 -5.82 6.31
C GLN A 129 -13.02 -4.65 7.19
N ILE A 130 -13.59 -4.51 8.39
CA ILE A 130 -13.15 -3.48 9.33
C ILE A 130 -11.75 -3.79 9.86
N ARG A 131 -11.45 -5.06 10.16
CA ARG A 131 -10.11 -5.46 10.58
C ARG A 131 -9.06 -5.10 9.53
N GLN A 132 -9.34 -5.40 8.27
CA GLN A 132 -8.44 -5.09 7.17
C GLN A 132 -8.23 -3.58 7.03
N LYS A 133 -9.29 -2.77 7.12
CA LYS A 133 -9.17 -1.30 7.11
C LYS A 133 -8.29 -0.75 8.22
N ILE A 134 -8.35 -1.34 9.43
CA ILE A 134 -7.48 -0.93 10.54
C ILE A 134 -6.01 -1.27 10.24
N ILE A 135 -5.76 -2.47 9.70
CA ILE A 135 -4.42 -2.92 9.29
C ILE A 135 -3.87 -1.98 8.21
N ASP A 136 -4.64 -1.73 7.15
CA ASP A 136 -4.24 -0.88 6.04
C ASP A 136 -3.96 0.55 6.49
N ALA A 137 -4.83 1.12 7.35
CA ALA A 137 -4.62 2.44 7.91
C ALA A 137 -3.32 2.50 8.74
N ARG A 138 -3.00 1.44 9.49
CA ARG A 138 -1.77 1.39 10.28
C ARG A 138 -0.52 1.24 9.40
N VAL A 139 -0.61 0.43 8.34
CA VAL A 139 0.45 0.31 7.32
C VAL A 139 0.71 1.66 6.66
N ALA A 140 -0.32 2.33 6.16
CA ALA A 140 -0.21 3.63 5.52
C ALA A 140 0.41 4.68 6.46
N HIS A 141 0.03 4.67 7.74
CA HIS A 141 0.62 5.56 8.73
C HIS A 141 2.14 5.32 8.92
N LEU A 142 2.55 4.06 9.05
CA LEU A 142 3.98 3.72 9.17
C LEU A 142 4.77 4.12 7.93
N GLU A 143 4.22 3.90 6.74
CA GLU A 143 4.82 4.33 5.48
C GLU A 143 5.00 5.85 5.42
N GLN A 144 3.99 6.62 5.84
CA GLN A 144 4.04 8.07 5.92
C GLN A 144 5.10 8.56 6.92
N GLU A 145 5.23 7.92 8.08
CA GLU A 145 6.28 8.23 9.06
C GLU A 145 7.67 8.01 8.46
N ILE A 146 7.89 6.88 7.77
CA ILE A 146 9.16 6.55 7.10
C ILE A 146 9.48 7.60 6.03
N GLN A 147 8.51 7.95 5.18
CA GLN A 147 8.67 8.99 4.16
C GLN A 147 9.01 10.35 4.78
N THR A 148 8.40 10.69 5.90
CA THR A 148 8.68 11.96 6.58
C THR A 148 10.14 12.01 7.05
N PHE A 149 10.65 10.93 7.65
CA PHE A 149 12.07 10.86 8.04
C PHE A 149 13.01 10.96 6.83
N TYR A 150 12.68 10.27 5.74
CA TYR A 150 13.44 10.34 4.48
C TYR A 150 13.52 11.79 3.95
N HIS A 151 12.38 12.47 3.83
CA HIS A 151 12.33 13.86 3.37
C HIS A 151 13.11 14.80 4.29
N ASN A 152 13.02 14.59 5.61
CA ASN A 152 13.80 15.39 6.57
C ASN A 152 15.31 15.19 6.37
N ILE A 153 15.77 13.97 6.11
CA ILE A 153 17.18 13.68 5.79
C ILE A 153 17.59 14.43 4.53
N LEU A 154 16.83 14.28 3.44
CA LEU A 154 17.13 14.94 2.16
C LEU A 154 17.17 16.46 2.31
N LYS A 155 16.23 17.03 3.05
CA LYS A 155 16.20 18.47 3.32
C LYS A 155 17.45 18.93 4.08
N ILE A 156 17.94 18.12 5.01
CA ILE A 156 19.14 18.46 5.79
C ILE A 156 20.40 18.37 4.91
N ILE A 157 20.56 17.30 4.13
CA ILE A 157 21.81 17.07 3.38
C ILE A 157 21.94 17.91 2.11
N ASN A 158 20.84 18.46 1.59
CA ASN A 158 20.81 19.24 0.35
C ASN A 158 20.69 20.77 0.57
N HIS A 159 20.70 21.22 1.82
CA HIS A 159 20.60 22.64 2.21
C HIS A 159 21.94 23.14 2.73
#